data_AF-A0A080M198-F1
#
_entry.id   AF-A0A080M198-F1
#
_cell.length_a   1.000
_cell.length_b   1.000
_cell.length_c   1.000
_cell.angle_alpha   90.00
_cell.angle_beta   90.00
_cell.angle_gamma   90.00
#
_symmetry.space_group_name_H-M   'P 1'
#
loop_
_entity.id
_entity.type
_entity.pdbx_description
1 polymer ?
#
loop_
_entity_poly.entity_id
_entity_poly.type
_entity_poly.pdbx_seq_one_letter_code
_entity_poly.pdbx_strand_id
1 'polypeptide(L)'
;MPVPWPVFEETKVIELLVKVFREQAPGAKWKQQLYEYATCHDEPQLAEWLACETRFEPAKYFSQQRATFGRKTYIPYFAHHFKDILRQCEQYGIDHRLPMNQAPLMAAAVTGNVPLVEALLERGANREAVDHYGYNALHWALREAFRDARFAGGPLAALYELLAPASIDVNTGDRLVRIDRHLSEYFIFQTLWVLFKSRFTHWQRRANGAFDTQAILGAWQHLPANIVRPERNKRQHLSGVLARNEIHRDYAYNRALFMRVAQGWYQFNP
;
A
#
# COMPACT_ATOMS: atom_id res chain seq x y z
N MET A 1 -27.15 0.97 -0.61
CA MET A 1 -27.50 0.31 0.67
C MET A 1 -26.23 0.09 1.47
N PRO A 2 -26.25 0.08 2.82
CA PRO A 2 -25.06 -0.34 3.57
C PRO A 2 -24.72 -1.79 3.25
N VAL A 3 -23.42 -2.11 3.28
CA VAL A 3 -22.97 -3.49 3.10
C VAL A 3 -23.37 -4.37 4.28
N PRO A 4 -23.71 -5.65 4.08
CA PRO A 4 -24.18 -6.53 5.14
C PRO A 4 -23.05 -7.16 5.98
N TRP A 5 -21.79 -6.83 5.70
CA TRP A 5 -20.62 -7.36 6.41
C TRP A 5 -19.93 -6.26 7.24
N PRO A 6 -19.19 -6.64 8.31
CA PRO A 6 -18.38 -5.69 9.04
C PRO A 6 -17.22 -5.17 8.20
N VAL A 7 -16.91 -3.88 8.33
CA VAL A 7 -15.75 -3.23 7.72
C VAL A 7 -14.73 -2.91 8.82
N PHE A 8 -13.49 -3.37 8.65
CA PHE A 8 -12.36 -3.14 9.54
C PHE A 8 -11.73 -1.77 9.24
N GLU A 9 -12.51 -0.71 9.50
CA GLU A 9 -12.00 0.66 9.57
C GLU A 9 -11.31 0.94 10.91
N GLU A 10 -10.66 2.11 11.04
CA GLU A 10 -9.83 2.47 12.19
C GLU A 10 -10.53 2.22 13.54
N THR A 11 -11.74 2.72 13.73
CA THR A 11 -12.53 2.54 14.96
C THR A 11 -12.73 1.06 15.29
N LYS A 12 -13.00 0.22 14.28
CA LYS A 12 -13.23 -1.21 14.48
C LYS A 12 -11.93 -1.93 14.83
N VAL A 13 -10.82 -1.55 14.20
CA VAL A 13 -9.50 -2.10 14.51
C VAL A 13 -9.09 -1.75 15.93
N ILE A 14 -9.32 -0.50 16.38
CA ILE A 14 -9.09 -0.07 17.76
C ILE A 14 -9.92 -0.89 18.75
N GLU A 15 -11.21 -1.11 18.47
CA GLU A 15 -12.08 -1.96 19.29
C GLU A 15 -11.49 -3.39 19.44
N LEU A 16 -11.00 -3.97 18.35
CA LEU A 16 -10.38 -5.30 18.36
C LEU A 16 -9.08 -5.32 19.15
N LEU A 17 -8.23 -4.29 19.00
CA LEU A 17 -7.00 -4.15 19.76
C LEU A 17 -7.30 -4.10 21.27
N VAL A 18 -8.30 -3.32 21.69
CA VAL A 18 -8.73 -3.24 23.09
C VAL A 18 -9.23 -4.59 23.59
N LYS A 19 -10.14 -5.24 22.85
CA LYS A 19 -10.69 -6.55 23.21
C LYS A 19 -9.61 -7.63 23.35
N VAL A 20 -8.64 -7.64 22.44
CA VAL A 20 -7.61 -8.69 22.37
C VAL A 20 -6.51 -8.46 23.40
N PHE A 21 -5.99 -7.24 23.51
CA PHE A 21 -4.79 -6.96 24.32
C PHE A 21 -5.09 -6.40 25.71
N ARG A 22 -6.13 -5.58 25.86
CA ARG A 22 -6.48 -4.95 27.15
C ARG A 22 -7.48 -5.77 27.94
N GLU A 23 -8.61 -6.12 27.33
CA GLU A 23 -9.69 -6.87 27.99
C GLU A 23 -9.40 -8.37 28.02
N GLN A 24 -8.53 -8.85 27.13
CA GLN A 24 -8.20 -10.27 26.94
C GLN A 24 -9.47 -11.14 26.80
N ALA A 25 -10.41 -10.66 25.99
CA ALA A 25 -11.70 -11.31 25.80
C ALA A 25 -11.55 -12.80 25.45
N PRO A 26 -12.33 -13.69 26.08
CA PRO A 26 -12.16 -15.13 25.91
C PRO A 26 -12.49 -15.57 24.47
N GLY A 27 -11.80 -16.64 24.04
CA GLY A 27 -12.00 -17.25 22.73
C GLY A 27 -11.04 -16.75 21.64
N ALA A 28 -11.01 -17.48 20.52
CA ALA A 28 -10.10 -17.22 19.41
C ALA A 28 -10.66 -16.24 18.36
N LYS A 29 -11.97 -15.91 18.41
CA LYS A 29 -12.65 -15.13 17.36
C LYS A 29 -11.99 -13.78 17.12
N TRP A 30 -11.79 -12.98 18.16
CA TRP A 30 -11.22 -11.63 18.05
C TRP A 30 -9.75 -11.68 17.60
N LYS A 31 -9.00 -12.66 18.13
CA LYS A 31 -7.60 -12.91 17.74
C LYS A 31 -7.49 -13.30 16.26
N GLN A 32 -8.40 -14.15 15.78
CA GLN A 32 -8.47 -14.57 14.38
C GLN A 32 -8.81 -13.39 13.45
N GLN A 33 -9.79 -12.55 13.81
CA GLN A 33 -10.12 -11.35 13.03
C GLN A 33 -8.93 -10.38 12.93
N LEU A 34 -8.23 -10.17 14.05
CA LEU A 34 -7.05 -9.31 14.09
C LEU A 34 -5.87 -9.91 13.33
N TYR A 35 -5.74 -11.25 13.31
CA TYR A 35 -4.75 -11.95 12.50
C TYR A 35 -5.05 -11.85 10.99
N GLU A 36 -6.32 -11.98 10.59
CA GLU A 36 -6.75 -11.77 9.21
C GLU A 36 -6.43 -10.34 8.75
N TYR A 37 -6.75 -9.35 9.57
CA TYR A 37 -6.36 -7.96 9.35
C TYR A 37 -4.83 -7.81 9.18
N ALA A 38 -4.05 -8.39 10.10
CA ALA A 38 -2.59 -8.35 10.03
C ALA A 38 -2.04 -8.98 8.74
N THR A 39 -2.60 -10.10 8.29
CA THR A 39 -2.16 -10.75 7.04
C THR A 39 -2.54 -9.95 5.80
N CYS A 40 -3.73 -9.34 5.78
CA CYS A 40 -4.21 -8.51 4.68
C CYS A 40 -3.34 -7.25 4.51
N HIS A 41 -3.14 -6.50 5.60
CA HIS A 41 -2.44 -5.21 5.59
C HIS A 41 -0.92 -5.33 5.84
N ASP A 42 -0.40 -6.55 5.97
CA ASP A 42 1.01 -6.84 6.28
C ASP A 42 1.50 -6.11 7.54
N GLU A 43 0.96 -6.53 8.68
CA GLU A 43 1.30 -6.05 10.02
C GLU A 43 2.07 -7.11 10.83
N PRO A 44 3.38 -7.32 10.58
CA PRO A 44 4.14 -8.32 11.31
C PRO A 44 4.28 -7.99 12.80
N GLN A 45 4.41 -6.72 13.17
CA GLN A 45 4.47 -6.35 14.59
C GLN A 45 3.18 -6.71 15.35
N LEU A 46 2.02 -6.52 14.72
CA LEU A 46 0.74 -6.92 15.29
C LEU A 46 0.64 -8.44 15.43
N ALA A 47 1.13 -9.18 14.44
CA ALA A 47 1.20 -10.65 14.53
C ALA A 47 2.16 -11.12 15.63
N GLU A 48 3.29 -10.45 15.82
CA GLU A 48 4.21 -10.72 16.92
C GLU A 48 3.54 -10.50 18.28
N TRP A 49 2.83 -9.39 18.47
CA TRP A 49 2.07 -9.14 19.70
C TRP A 49 0.99 -10.20 19.93
N LEU A 50 0.24 -10.60 18.88
CA LEU A 50 -0.73 -11.70 18.97
C LEU A 50 -0.08 -13.00 19.46
N ALA A 51 1.11 -13.33 18.94
CA ALA A 51 1.84 -14.54 19.32
C ALA A 51 2.37 -14.46 20.78
N CYS A 52 3.00 -13.34 21.14
CA CYS A 52 3.71 -13.19 22.41
C CYS A 52 2.77 -12.85 23.58
N GLU A 53 1.85 -11.92 23.41
CA GLU A 53 1.01 -11.40 24.50
C GLU A 53 -0.24 -12.25 24.71
N THR A 54 -0.78 -12.85 23.65
CA THR A 54 -2.06 -13.57 23.71
C THR A 54 -1.95 -15.07 23.47
N ARG A 55 -0.73 -15.57 23.22
CA ARG A 55 -0.40 -16.96 22.89
C ARG A 55 -1.21 -17.50 21.70
N PHE A 56 -1.47 -16.65 20.70
CA PHE A 56 -2.19 -17.06 19.50
C PHE A 56 -1.25 -17.81 18.55
N GLU A 57 -1.26 -19.14 18.63
CA GLU A 57 -0.32 -20.02 17.94
C GLU A 57 -0.15 -19.77 16.43
N PRO A 58 -1.23 -19.51 15.65
CA PRO A 58 -1.08 -19.26 14.21
C PRO A 58 -0.16 -18.07 13.89
N ALA A 59 -0.11 -17.06 14.76
CA ALA A 59 0.67 -15.85 14.50
C ALA A 59 2.18 -16.05 14.58
N LYS A 60 2.67 -17.14 15.21
CA LYS A 60 4.10 -17.49 15.20
C LYS A 60 4.63 -17.77 13.79
N TYR A 61 3.74 -18.16 12.86
CA TYR A 61 4.09 -18.51 11.49
C TYR A 61 3.74 -17.41 10.48
N PHE A 62 3.54 -16.17 10.96
CA PHE A 62 3.08 -15.05 10.14
C PHE A 62 3.91 -14.86 8.87
N SER A 63 5.25 -14.85 8.98
CA SER A 63 6.12 -14.62 7.83
C SER A 63 5.95 -15.65 6.72
N GLN A 64 5.68 -16.92 7.06
CA GLN A 64 5.43 -17.97 6.07
C GLN A 64 3.99 -17.95 5.54
N GLN A 65 3.04 -17.52 6.37
CA GLN A 65 1.61 -17.62 6.08
C GLN A 65 1.00 -16.37 5.44
N ARG A 66 1.58 -15.18 5.68
CA ARG A 66 0.99 -13.88 5.29
C ARG A 66 0.62 -13.78 3.82
N ALA A 67 1.44 -14.33 2.91
CA ALA A 67 1.17 -14.31 1.49
C ALA A 67 -0.07 -15.15 1.15
N THR A 68 -0.15 -16.36 1.70
CA THR A 68 -1.28 -17.27 1.50
C THR A 68 -2.58 -16.71 2.07
N PHE A 69 -2.56 -16.22 3.32
CA PHE A 69 -3.76 -15.68 3.97
C PHE A 69 -4.18 -14.33 3.40
N GLY A 70 -3.23 -13.45 3.06
CA GLY A 70 -3.54 -12.22 2.33
C GLY A 70 -4.22 -12.49 0.99
N ARG A 71 -3.78 -13.52 0.24
CA ARG A 71 -4.48 -13.94 -0.99
C ARG A 71 -5.88 -14.50 -0.72
N LYS A 72 -6.12 -15.19 0.40
CA LYS A 72 -7.45 -15.70 0.74
C LYS A 72 -8.51 -14.60 0.84
N THR A 73 -8.12 -13.41 1.31
CA THR A 73 -8.99 -12.22 1.36
C THR A 73 -9.58 -11.85 0.00
N TYR A 74 -8.88 -12.15 -1.09
CA TYR A 74 -9.23 -11.73 -2.44
C TYR A 74 -9.64 -12.88 -3.37
N ILE A 75 -9.99 -14.06 -2.85
CA ILE A 75 -10.37 -15.23 -3.67
C ILE A 75 -11.37 -14.86 -4.80
N PRO A 76 -12.48 -14.15 -4.53
CA PRO A 76 -13.43 -13.80 -5.59
C PRO A 76 -12.83 -12.90 -6.70
N TYR A 77 -11.83 -12.10 -6.35
CA TYR A 77 -11.20 -11.10 -7.23
C TYR A 77 -10.10 -11.69 -8.13
N PHE A 78 -9.67 -12.93 -7.91
CA PHE A 78 -8.77 -13.65 -8.83
C PHE A 78 -9.52 -14.25 -10.03
N ALA A 79 -10.83 -14.42 -9.94
CA ALA A 79 -11.61 -15.05 -11.01
C ALA A 79 -11.75 -14.14 -12.23
N HIS A 80 -11.65 -14.71 -13.43
CA HIS A 80 -11.95 -14.00 -14.67
C HIS A 80 -13.45 -13.70 -14.84
N HIS A 81 -14.33 -14.42 -14.15
CA HIS A 81 -15.79 -14.24 -14.21
C HIS A 81 -16.32 -13.40 -13.02
N PHE A 82 -16.15 -12.09 -13.10
CA PHE A 82 -16.45 -11.18 -11.98
C PHE A 82 -17.88 -10.61 -11.96
N LYS A 83 -18.86 -11.31 -12.56
CA LYS A 83 -20.26 -10.85 -12.61
C LYS A 83 -20.86 -10.59 -11.23
N ASP A 84 -20.54 -11.44 -10.25
CA ASP A 84 -21.01 -11.25 -8.88
C ASP A 84 -20.42 -10.01 -8.22
N ILE A 85 -19.16 -9.67 -8.52
CA ILE A 85 -18.52 -8.45 -8.01
C ILE A 85 -19.23 -7.22 -8.59
N LEU A 86 -19.52 -7.22 -9.89
CA LEU A 86 -20.24 -6.12 -10.53
C LEU A 86 -21.67 -5.97 -9.98
N ARG A 87 -22.37 -7.09 -9.77
CA ARG A 87 -23.69 -7.08 -9.12
C ARG A 87 -23.63 -6.51 -7.70
N GLN A 88 -22.61 -6.84 -6.91
CA GLN A 88 -22.40 -6.23 -5.60
C GLN A 88 -22.14 -4.73 -5.70
N CYS A 89 -21.37 -4.28 -6.69
CA CYS A 89 -21.14 -2.87 -6.95
C CYS A 89 -22.44 -2.12 -7.31
N GLU A 90 -23.33 -2.73 -8.08
CA GLU A 90 -24.65 -2.16 -8.39
C GLU A 90 -25.53 -2.07 -7.14
N GLN A 91 -25.48 -3.06 -6.25
CA GLN A 91 -26.31 -3.12 -5.05
C GLN A 91 -25.84 -2.17 -3.93
N TYR A 92 -24.53 -2.09 -3.69
CA TYR A 92 -23.94 -1.41 -2.54
C TYR A 92 -23.20 -0.12 -2.91
N GLY A 93 -23.02 0.16 -4.20
CA GLY A 93 -22.23 1.26 -4.73
C GLY A 93 -20.90 0.78 -5.30
N ILE A 94 -20.42 1.45 -6.35
CA ILE A 94 -19.20 1.06 -7.08
C ILE A 94 -17.94 1.09 -6.18
N ASP A 95 -17.92 1.99 -5.20
CA ASP A 95 -16.84 2.16 -4.22
C ASP A 95 -17.22 1.66 -2.82
N HIS A 96 -18.14 0.69 -2.72
CA HIS A 96 -18.49 0.09 -1.43
C HIS A 96 -17.25 -0.48 -0.71
N ARG A 97 -17.30 -0.61 0.62
CA ARG A 97 -16.15 -1.12 1.38
C ARG A 97 -16.23 -2.63 1.55
N LEU A 98 -15.17 -3.31 1.16
CA LEU A 98 -14.91 -4.71 1.48
C LEU A 98 -14.60 -4.85 2.97
N PRO A 99 -14.64 -6.08 3.54
CA PRO A 99 -14.35 -6.27 4.96
C PRO A 99 -13.04 -5.60 5.40
N MET A 100 -11.97 -5.68 4.62
CA MET A 100 -10.67 -5.06 4.96
C MET A 100 -10.56 -3.58 4.56
N ASN A 101 -11.68 -2.86 4.52
CA ASN A 101 -11.81 -1.43 4.19
C ASN A 101 -11.29 -0.99 2.81
N GLN A 102 -11.09 -1.93 1.90
CA GLN A 102 -10.71 -1.64 0.53
C GLN A 102 -11.94 -1.38 -0.34
N ALA A 103 -11.79 -0.57 -1.38
CA ALA A 103 -12.76 -0.52 -2.47
C ALA A 103 -12.55 -1.71 -3.44
N PRO A 104 -13.59 -2.15 -4.18
CA PRO A 104 -13.48 -3.19 -5.20
C PRO A 104 -12.32 -2.96 -6.18
N LEU A 105 -12.08 -1.71 -6.57
CA LEU A 105 -10.98 -1.35 -7.47
C LEU A 105 -9.61 -1.68 -6.86
N MET A 106 -9.41 -1.50 -5.55
CA MET A 106 -8.15 -1.86 -4.87
C MET A 106 -7.95 -3.37 -4.82
N ALA A 107 -9.03 -4.12 -4.55
CA ALA A 107 -9.00 -5.58 -4.54
C ALA A 107 -8.73 -6.16 -5.93
N ALA A 108 -9.31 -5.58 -6.99
CA ALA A 108 -9.00 -5.96 -8.37
C ALA A 108 -7.54 -5.64 -8.75
N ALA A 109 -7.01 -4.51 -8.26
CA ALA A 109 -5.63 -4.11 -8.50
C ALA A 109 -4.62 -5.05 -7.83
N VAL A 110 -4.80 -5.40 -6.54
CA VAL A 110 -3.88 -6.31 -5.83
C VAL A 110 -3.91 -7.74 -6.39
N THR A 111 -5.03 -8.19 -6.98
CA THR A 111 -5.11 -9.51 -7.61
C THR A 111 -4.55 -9.56 -9.03
N GLY A 112 -4.24 -8.41 -9.64
CA GLY A 112 -3.74 -8.37 -11.01
C GLY A 112 -4.84 -8.55 -12.06
N ASN A 113 -6.11 -8.42 -11.67
CA ASN A 113 -7.25 -8.68 -12.54
C ASN A 113 -7.55 -7.47 -13.43
N VAL A 114 -6.71 -7.28 -14.45
CA VAL A 114 -6.80 -6.15 -15.39
C VAL A 114 -8.20 -6.01 -16.00
N PRO A 115 -8.88 -7.07 -16.49
CA PRO A 115 -10.23 -6.93 -17.04
C PRO A 115 -11.28 -6.44 -16.03
N LEU A 116 -11.16 -6.84 -14.75
CA LEU A 116 -12.03 -6.33 -13.71
C LEU A 116 -11.72 -4.86 -13.39
N VAL A 117 -10.43 -4.47 -13.37
CA VAL A 117 -10.04 -3.06 -13.18
C VAL A 117 -10.63 -2.18 -14.28
N GLU A 118 -10.50 -2.60 -15.55
CA GLU A 118 -11.12 -1.89 -16.70
C GLU A 118 -12.64 -1.77 -16.52
N ALA A 119 -13.31 -2.90 -16.22
CA ALA A 119 -14.76 -2.92 -16.04
C ALA A 119 -15.25 -2.04 -14.88
N LEU A 120 -14.50 -1.95 -13.78
CA LEU A 120 -14.83 -1.08 -12.65
C LEU A 120 -14.61 0.40 -13.00
N LEU A 121 -13.51 0.74 -13.68
CA LEU A 121 -13.22 2.11 -14.11
C LEU A 121 -14.25 2.61 -15.13
N GLU A 122 -14.66 1.79 -16.11
CA GLU A 122 -15.73 2.10 -17.06
C GLU A 122 -17.06 2.40 -16.37
N ARG A 123 -17.30 1.81 -15.20
CA ARG A 123 -18.49 2.03 -14.35
C ARG A 123 -18.34 3.19 -13.38
N GLY A 124 -17.24 3.96 -13.47
CA GLY A 124 -17.02 5.14 -12.65
C GLY A 124 -16.45 4.86 -11.26
N ALA A 125 -15.78 3.72 -11.05
CA ALA A 125 -15.04 3.48 -9.81
C ALA A 125 -14.03 4.60 -9.55
N ASN A 126 -13.99 5.11 -8.32
CA ASN A 126 -13.13 6.22 -7.97
C ASN A 126 -11.68 5.73 -7.80
N ARG A 127 -10.81 6.12 -8.74
CA ARG A 127 -9.37 5.80 -8.70
C ARG A 127 -8.63 6.42 -7.52
N GLU A 128 -9.13 7.54 -7.00
CA GLU A 128 -8.54 8.27 -5.89
C GLU A 128 -9.12 7.85 -4.53
N ALA A 129 -10.07 6.92 -4.50
CA ALA A 129 -10.54 6.35 -3.25
C ALA A 129 -9.38 5.69 -2.52
N VAL A 130 -9.26 5.97 -1.22
CA VAL A 130 -8.23 5.42 -0.33
C VAL A 130 -8.83 4.58 0.78
N ASP A 131 -8.08 3.60 1.28
CA ASP A 131 -8.38 2.89 2.53
C ASP A 131 -7.92 3.73 3.75
N HIS A 132 -8.00 3.15 4.96
CA HIS A 132 -7.62 3.84 6.20
C HIS A 132 -6.10 4.04 6.35
N TYR A 133 -5.27 3.45 5.46
CA TYR A 133 -3.83 3.71 5.38
C TYR A 133 -3.49 4.74 4.29
N GLY A 134 -4.49 5.32 3.62
CA GLY A 134 -4.27 6.24 2.52
C GLY A 134 -3.86 5.55 1.21
N TYR A 135 -4.03 4.22 1.09
CA TYR A 135 -3.70 3.51 -0.14
C TYR A 135 -4.90 3.47 -1.09
N ASN A 136 -4.67 3.98 -2.30
CA ASN A 136 -5.57 3.78 -3.45
C ASN A 136 -5.21 2.49 -4.22
N ALA A 137 -5.93 2.23 -5.32
CA ALA A 137 -5.73 1.04 -6.13
C ALA A 137 -4.30 0.89 -6.71
N LEU A 138 -3.67 2.01 -7.10
CA LEU A 138 -2.27 2.01 -7.56
C LEU A 138 -1.33 1.55 -6.44
N HIS A 139 -1.50 2.07 -5.22
CA HIS A 139 -0.65 1.71 -4.08
C HIS A 139 -0.74 0.22 -3.76
N TRP A 140 -1.93 -0.36 -3.83
CA TRP A 140 -2.14 -1.80 -3.64
C TRP A 140 -1.47 -2.65 -4.74
N ALA A 141 -1.53 -2.22 -6.01
CA ALA A 141 -0.82 -2.89 -7.11
C ALA A 141 0.72 -2.80 -6.95
N LEU A 142 1.25 -1.62 -6.61
CA LEU A 142 2.68 -1.42 -6.37
C LEU A 142 3.18 -2.25 -5.18
N ARG A 143 2.39 -2.32 -4.10
CA ARG A 143 2.70 -3.13 -2.93
C ARG A 143 2.88 -4.61 -3.28
N GLU A 144 2.03 -5.16 -4.13
CA GLU A 144 2.16 -6.56 -4.58
C GLU A 144 3.36 -6.74 -5.51
N ALA A 145 3.56 -5.80 -6.45
CA ALA A 145 4.71 -5.81 -7.35
C ALA A 145 6.07 -5.77 -6.63
N PHE A 146 6.18 -5.02 -5.52
CA PHE A 146 7.42 -4.94 -4.74
C PHE A 146 7.74 -6.27 -4.02
N ARG A 147 6.81 -7.24 -4.00
CA ARG A 147 6.92 -8.51 -3.26
C ARG A 147 6.92 -9.74 -4.16
N ASP A 148 6.21 -9.71 -5.28
CA ASP A 148 6.13 -10.84 -6.24
C ASP A 148 6.67 -10.40 -7.61
N ALA A 149 7.81 -10.97 -8.00
CA ALA A 149 8.45 -10.71 -9.28
C ALA A 149 7.56 -11.06 -10.49
N ARG A 150 6.69 -12.07 -10.37
CA ARG A 150 5.75 -12.46 -11.44
C ARG A 150 4.64 -11.43 -11.58
N PHE A 151 4.20 -10.85 -10.46
CA PHE A 151 3.23 -9.75 -10.50
C PHE A 151 3.86 -8.51 -11.14
N ALA A 152 5.09 -8.16 -10.74
CA ALA A 152 5.82 -7.02 -11.29
C ALA A 152 6.07 -7.14 -12.80
N GLY A 153 6.50 -8.32 -13.26
CA GLY A 153 6.73 -8.59 -14.69
C GLY A 153 5.47 -8.92 -15.50
N GLY A 154 4.32 -9.06 -14.85
CA GLY A 154 3.05 -9.43 -15.49
C GLY A 154 2.05 -8.27 -15.52
N PRO A 155 0.99 -8.29 -14.68
CA PRO A 155 -0.13 -7.36 -14.76
C PRO A 155 0.24 -5.90 -14.46
N LEU A 156 1.34 -5.65 -13.74
CA LEU A 156 1.66 -4.31 -13.25
C LEU A 156 1.75 -3.26 -14.36
N ALA A 157 2.32 -3.59 -15.51
CA ALA A 157 2.44 -2.63 -16.63
C ALA A 157 1.08 -2.08 -17.07
N ALA A 158 0.11 -2.97 -17.29
CA ALA A 158 -1.25 -2.58 -17.68
C ALA A 158 -1.97 -1.85 -16.54
N LEU A 159 -1.86 -2.36 -15.31
CA LEU A 159 -2.44 -1.70 -14.14
C LEU A 159 -1.86 -0.30 -13.92
N TYR A 160 -0.56 -0.10 -14.14
CA TYR A 160 0.08 1.18 -13.97
C TYR A 160 -0.45 2.21 -14.99
N GLU A 161 -0.72 1.81 -16.23
CA GLU A 161 -1.35 2.72 -17.22
C GLU A 161 -2.79 3.09 -16.85
N LEU A 162 -3.57 2.14 -16.34
CA LEU A 162 -4.97 2.39 -15.95
C LEU A 162 -5.07 3.23 -14.67
N LEU A 163 -4.23 2.91 -13.69
CA LEU A 163 -4.38 3.37 -12.31
C LEU A 163 -3.48 4.56 -11.94
N ALA A 164 -2.37 4.79 -12.65
CA ALA A 164 -1.49 5.89 -12.28
C ALA A 164 -2.06 7.24 -12.73
N PRO A 165 -2.29 8.21 -11.82
CA PRO A 165 -2.70 9.54 -12.21
C PRO A 165 -1.61 10.23 -13.03
N ALA A 166 -2.02 11.15 -13.91
CA ALA A 166 -1.08 11.92 -14.74
C ALA A 166 -0.15 12.82 -13.90
N SER A 167 -0.58 13.18 -12.70
CA SER A 167 0.18 13.93 -11.70
C SER A 167 -0.36 13.66 -10.31
N ILE A 168 0.45 13.94 -9.29
CA ILE A 168 0.00 14.08 -7.90
C ILE A 168 0.28 15.49 -7.42
N ASP A 169 -0.57 15.98 -6.52
CA ASP A 169 -0.39 17.26 -5.86
C ASP A 169 -0.02 17.03 -4.40
N VAL A 170 1.11 17.58 -3.98
CA VAL A 170 1.67 17.40 -2.64
C VAL A 170 1.71 18.76 -1.94
N ASN A 171 1.13 18.85 -0.75
CA ASN A 171 1.28 20.03 0.08
C ASN A 171 2.67 20.01 0.74
N THR A 172 3.42 21.10 0.60
CA THR A 172 4.80 21.25 1.11
C THR A 172 4.88 22.30 2.22
N GLY A 173 3.74 22.59 2.87
CA GLY A 173 3.59 23.64 3.88
C GLY A 173 3.19 24.97 3.22
N ASP A 174 4.11 25.57 2.48
CA ASP A 174 3.92 26.92 1.92
C ASP A 174 3.12 26.94 0.61
N ARG A 175 3.04 25.79 -0.09
CA ARG A 175 2.38 25.68 -1.39
C ARG A 175 2.01 24.24 -1.74
N LEU A 176 1.06 24.12 -2.66
CA LEU A 176 0.76 22.89 -3.37
C LEU A 176 1.74 22.70 -4.53
N VAL A 177 2.44 21.57 -4.56
CA VAL A 177 3.42 21.22 -5.59
C VAL A 177 2.88 20.08 -6.44
N ARG A 178 2.68 20.35 -7.72
CA ARG A 178 2.33 19.33 -8.70
C ARG A 178 3.57 18.54 -9.15
N ILE A 179 3.44 17.23 -9.18
CA ILE A 179 4.48 16.29 -9.62
C ILE A 179 3.90 15.43 -10.73
N ASP A 180 4.33 15.68 -11.97
CA ASP A 180 3.84 14.92 -13.12
C ASP A 180 4.45 13.52 -13.20
N ARG A 181 3.65 12.55 -13.69
CA ARG A 181 3.98 11.12 -13.78
C ARG A 181 5.30 10.80 -14.48
N HIS A 182 5.71 11.63 -15.44
CA HIS A 182 6.93 11.44 -16.20
C HIS A 182 8.21 11.82 -15.42
N LEU A 183 8.10 12.51 -14.28
CA LEU A 183 9.23 12.91 -13.43
C LEU A 183 9.75 11.74 -12.58
N SER A 184 11.01 11.82 -12.13
CA SER A 184 11.55 10.80 -11.21
C SER A 184 10.95 10.95 -9.81
N GLU A 185 10.69 12.19 -9.41
CA GLU A 185 10.04 12.57 -8.15
C GLU A 185 8.72 11.83 -7.97
N TYR A 186 7.89 11.75 -9.02
CA TYR A 186 6.60 11.08 -8.97
C TYR A 186 6.73 9.64 -8.50
N PHE A 187 7.54 8.85 -9.19
CA PHE A 187 7.63 7.42 -8.90
C PHE A 187 8.38 7.14 -7.60
N ILE A 188 9.37 7.97 -7.25
CA ILE A 188 9.99 7.92 -5.92
C ILE A 188 8.94 8.20 -4.85
N PHE A 189 8.15 9.26 -4.97
CA PHE A 189 7.13 9.62 -3.98
C PHE A 189 6.08 8.49 -3.81
N GLN A 190 5.55 7.96 -4.90
CA GLN A 190 4.63 6.81 -4.88
C GLN A 190 5.27 5.57 -4.21
N THR A 191 6.54 5.29 -4.51
CA THR A 191 7.27 4.18 -3.89
C THR A 191 7.41 4.39 -2.38
N LEU A 192 7.82 5.58 -1.95
CA LEU A 192 7.97 5.89 -0.54
C LEU A 192 6.62 5.83 0.19
N TRP A 193 5.52 6.23 -0.47
CA TRP A 193 4.18 6.15 0.10
C TRP A 193 3.81 4.69 0.41
N VAL A 194 3.99 3.79 -0.57
CA VAL A 194 3.75 2.35 -0.39
C VAL A 194 4.65 1.72 0.68
N LEU A 195 5.88 2.21 0.82
CA LEU A 195 6.83 1.71 1.80
C LEU A 195 6.67 2.35 3.19
N PHE A 196 5.97 3.48 3.33
CA PHE A 196 5.95 4.31 4.53
C PHE A 196 5.49 3.53 5.76
N LYS A 197 4.35 2.86 5.66
CA LYS A 197 3.82 1.99 6.72
C LYS A 197 4.87 1.00 7.24
N SER A 198 5.62 0.37 6.33
CA SER A 198 6.64 -0.63 6.72
C SER A 198 7.75 -0.06 7.60
N ARG A 199 7.97 1.26 7.59
CA ARG A 199 8.98 1.91 8.44
C ARG A 199 8.59 1.91 9.92
N PHE A 200 7.32 1.66 10.23
CA PHE A 200 6.79 1.62 11.60
C PHE A 200 6.32 0.23 12.01
N THR A 201 5.88 -0.58 11.05
CA THR A 201 5.24 -1.88 11.33
C THR A 201 6.16 -3.08 11.19
N HIS A 202 7.40 -2.85 10.72
CA HIS A 202 8.46 -3.86 10.65
C HIS A 202 9.61 -3.42 11.54
N TRP A 203 10.36 -4.39 12.07
CA TRP A 203 11.60 -4.09 12.76
C TRP A 203 12.56 -3.31 11.83
N GLN A 204 13.01 -2.15 12.29
CA GLN A 204 13.95 -1.31 11.56
C GLN A 204 15.27 -1.22 12.31
N ARG A 205 16.39 -1.31 11.57
CA ARG A 205 17.73 -1.07 12.14
C ARG A 205 17.89 0.37 12.65
N ARG A 206 17.18 1.33 12.06
CA ARG A 206 17.13 2.73 12.49
C ARG A 206 15.67 3.11 12.75
N ALA A 207 15.34 3.52 13.97
CA ALA A 207 13.99 3.86 14.39
C ALA A 207 13.54 5.28 13.98
N ASN A 208 14.08 5.80 12.87
CA ASN A 208 13.81 7.16 12.41
C ASN A 208 12.70 7.23 11.34
N GLY A 209 11.97 6.14 11.06
CA GLY A 209 10.87 6.16 10.09
C GLY A 209 11.28 6.58 8.67
N ALA A 210 12.56 6.44 8.31
CA ALA A 210 13.13 7.01 7.09
C ALA A 210 13.51 5.94 6.04
N PHE A 211 13.84 6.42 4.85
CA PHE A 211 14.19 5.62 3.68
C PHE A 211 15.61 5.90 3.22
N ASP A 212 16.31 4.86 2.81
CA ASP A 212 17.54 4.96 2.05
C ASP A 212 17.31 4.56 0.58
N THR A 213 18.31 4.81 -0.26
CA THR A 213 18.24 4.42 -1.68
C THR A 213 18.15 2.91 -1.87
N GLN A 214 18.66 2.10 -0.92
CA GLN A 214 18.59 0.65 -1.00
C GLN A 214 17.16 0.14 -0.87
N ALA A 215 16.34 0.74 0.00
CA ALA A 215 14.93 0.40 0.11
C ALA A 215 14.17 0.63 -1.22
N ILE A 216 14.46 1.75 -1.90
CA ILE A 216 13.87 2.07 -3.21
C ILE A 216 14.34 1.07 -4.28
N LEU A 217 15.65 0.82 -4.37
CA LEU A 217 16.21 -0.14 -5.34
C LEU A 217 15.68 -1.55 -5.13
N GLY A 218 15.48 -1.97 -3.87
CA GLY A 218 14.87 -3.25 -3.52
C GLY A 218 13.43 -3.35 -4.02
N ALA A 219 12.62 -2.32 -3.78
CA ALA A 219 11.25 -2.25 -4.31
C ALA A 219 11.22 -2.29 -5.86
N TRP A 220 12.23 -1.71 -6.50
CA TRP A 220 12.31 -1.61 -7.96
C TRP A 220 13.00 -2.80 -8.64
N GLN A 221 13.48 -3.79 -7.89
CA GLN A 221 14.32 -4.87 -8.39
C GLN A 221 13.69 -5.66 -9.56
N HIS A 222 12.38 -5.83 -9.53
CA HIS A 222 11.63 -6.62 -10.53
C HIS A 222 10.72 -5.77 -11.42
N LEU A 223 10.77 -4.44 -11.30
CA LEU A 223 9.91 -3.56 -12.07
C LEU A 223 10.34 -3.51 -13.55
N PRO A 224 9.37 -3.52 -14.48
CA PRO A 224 9.68 -3.46 -15.90
C PRO A 224 10.14 -2.06 -16.33
N ALA A 225 10.95 -2.01 -17.39
CA ALA A 225 11.61 -0.79 -17.86
C ALA A 225 10.65 0.32 -18.34
N ASN A 226 9.42 -0.05 -18.72
CA ASN A 226 8.36 0.88 -19.12
C ASN A 226 7.78 1.66 -17.93
N ILE A 227 7.88 1.14 -16.70
CA ILE A 227 7.48 1.85 -15.48
C ILE A 227 8.67 2.65 -14.93
N VAL A 228 9.81 1.98 -14.75
CA VAL A 228 11.04 2.61 -14.27
C VAL A 228 12.15 2.39 -15.28
N ARG A 229 12.55 3.47 -15.95
CA ARG A 229 13.66 3.40 -16.91
C ARG A 229 14.96 2.99 -16.21
N PRO A 230 15.81 2.13 -16.81
CA PRO A 230 17.05 1.67 -16.20
C PRO A 230 18.00 2.77 -15.74
N GLU A 231 17.99 3.94 -16.40
CA GLU A 231 18.81 5.09 -16.01
C GLU A 231 18.36 5.70 -14.68
N ARG A 232 17.05 5.62 -14.38
CA ARG A 232 16.47 6.09 -13.13
C ARG A 232 16.63 5.07 -12.00
N ASN A 233 16.75 3.79 -12.32
CA ASN A 233 16.96 2.70 -11.38
C ASN A 233 18.44 2.52 -10.99
N LYS A 234 19.09 3.63 -10.61
CA LYS A 234 20.50 3.66 -10.20
C LYS A 234 20.65 4.46 -8.92
N ARG A 235 21.49 3.98 -7.99
CA ARG A 235 21.76 4.66 -6.71
C ARG A 235 22.16 6.12 -6.90
N GLN A 236 23.04 6.41 -7.86
CA GLN A 236 23.49 7.77 -8.14
C GLN A 236 22.34 8.71 -8.55
N HIS A 237 21.44 8.23 -9.42
CA HIS A 237 20.25 8.99 -9.84
C HIS A 237 19.33 9.25 -8.67
N LEU A 238 18.98 8.21 -7.90
CA LEU A 238 18.11 8.31 -6.72
C LEU A 238 18.66 9.31 -5.69
N SER A 239 19.95 9.19 -5.35
CA SER A 239 20.61 10.12 -4.42
C SER A 239 20.54 11.56 -4.92
N GLY A 240 20.71 11.80 -6.23
CA GLY A 240 20.59 13.12 -6.82
C GLY A 240 19.17 13.69 -6.74
N VAL A 241 18.15 12.88 -7.01
CA VAL A 241 16.74 13.30 -6.95
C VAL A 241 16.30 13.57 -5.50
N LEU A 242 16.69 12.73 -4.55
CA LEU A 242 16.39 12.97 -3.14
C LEU A 242 17.09 14.24 -2.65
N ALA A 243 18.39 14.37 -2.91
CA ALA A 243 19.17 15.50 -2.41
C ALA A 243 18.77 16.85 -3.03
N ARG A 244 18.28 16.89 -4.28
CA ARG A 244 17.84 18.14 -4.92
C ARG A 244 16.46 18.62 -4.47
N ASN A 245 15.68 17.74 -3.83
CA ASN A 245 14.34 18.01 -3.33
C ASN A 245 14.29 18.11 -1.79
N GLU A 246 15.44 18.41 -1.17
CA GLU A 246 15.54 18.61 0.28
C GLU A 246 14.96 19.95 0.72
N ILE A 247 14.24 19.98 1.84
CA ILE A 247 13.56 21.19 2.36
C ILE A 247 14.47 22.42 2.51
N HIS A 248 15.74 22.23 2.90
CA HIS A 248 16.67 23.33 3.16
C HIS A 248 17.58 23.66 1.97
N ARG A 249 17.34 23.04 0.81
CA ARG A 249 18.20 23.26 -0.34
C ARG A 249 17.83 24.53 -1.09
N ASP A 250 18.79 25.44 -1.18
CA ASP A 250 18.68 26.64 -2.01
C ASP A 250 18.84 26.27 -3.49
N TYR A 251 17.71 26.05 -4.16
CA TYR A 251 17.62 25.70 -5.57
C TYR A 251 16.27 26.14 -6.14
N ALA A 252 16.29 26.89 -7.24
CA ALA A 252 15.10 27.54 -7.80
C ALA A 252 13.93 26.59 -8.14
N TYR A 253 14.23 25.33 -8.50
CA TYR A 253 13.23 24.30 -8.83
C TYR A 253 13.05 23.26 -7.72
N ASN A 254 13.48 23.58 -6.50
CA ASN A 254 13.30 22.71 -5.35
C ASN A 254 11.82 22.55 -5.03
N ARG A 255 11.36 21.30 -4.98
CA ARG A 255 9.99 20.96 -4.60
C ARG A 255 9.82 20.74 -3.10
N ALA A 256 10.90 20.76 -2.31
CA ALA A 256 10.87 20.57 -0.86
C ALA A 256 10.04 19.34 -0.45
N LEU A 257 10.34 18.19 -1.08
CA LEU A 257 9.57 16.95 -0.87
C LEU A 257 10.10 16.12 0.28
N PHE A 258 11.38 16.29 0.63
CA PHE A 258 12.07 15.38 1.54
C PHE A 258 12.85 16.12 2.62
N MET A 259 12.84 15.56 3.82
CA MET A 259 13.72 15.95 4.91
C MET A 259 14.82 14.91 5.09
N ARG A 260 16.08 15.32 5.06
CA ARG A 260 17.21 14.44 5.33
C ARG A 260 17.43 14.34 6.85
N VAL A 261 17.22 13.16 7.43
CA VAL A 261 17.38 12.91 8.87
C VAL A 261 18.75 12.35 9.24
N ALA A 262 19.46 11.74 8.28
CA ALA A 262 20.84 11.31 8.41
C ALA A 262 21.47 11.19 7.02
N GLN A 263 22.78 11.00 6.93
CA GLN A 263 23.47 10.82 5.64
C GLN A 263 22.86 9.66 4.84
N GLY A 264 22.18 9.99 3.74
CA GLY A 264 21.52 9.02 2.86
C GLY A 264 20.14 8.53 3.33
N TRP A 265 19.58 9.12 4.39
CA TRP A 265 18.27 8.75 4.96
C TRP A 265 17.29 9.92 4.91
N TYR A 266 16.11 9.67 4.36
CA TYR A 266 15.11 10.69 4.05
C TYR A 266 13.73 10.33 4.58
N GLN A 267 12.98 11.32 5.03
CA GLN A 267 11.54 11.25 5.29
C GLN A 267 10.80 12.14 4.28
N PHE A 268 9.48 12.00 4.19
CA PHE A 268 8.65 13.04 3.59
C PHE A 268 8.85 14.37 4.33
N ASN A 269 8.68 15.48 3.60
CA ASN A 269 8.51 16.77 4.23
C ASN A 269 7.22 16.75 5.07
N PRO A 270 7.29 16.97 6.40
CA PRO A 270 6.14 16.94 7.30
C PRO A 270 5.15 18.09 7.06
#